data_AF-A0A7J7Q8Z1-F1
#
_entry.id   AF-A0A7J7Q8Z1-F1
#
_cell.length_a   1.000
_cell.length_b   1.000
_cell.length_c   1.000
_cell.angle_alpha   90.00
_cell.angle_beta   90.00
_cell.angle_gamma   90.00
#
_symmetry.space_group_name_H-M   'P 1'
#
loop_
_entity.id
_entity.type
_entity.pdbx_description
1 polymer ?
#
loop_
_entity_poly.entity_id
_entity_poly.type
_entity_poly.pdbx_seq_one_letter_code
_entity_poly.pdbx_strand_id
1 'polypeptide(L)'
;MVDRTNAVYEATPDGAGGYRLQAQPIVKLGAGRPLGFHFDPEGHLVVADSLKGLLRYSYYDAQSKDITLLTSHVSASSPVDPGSRITYANDLAITSDGTIYFTSCSDVVPQLNQQGYYDTYRAWFLSMMQGQPKGRLLRYDPNTKETHVLAKGFYYANGVALSADESFLVLAETDRIRVHKVWLKGSKSWDSLQLGGRIIT
;
A
#
# COMPACT_ATOMS: atom_id res chain seq x y z
N MET A 1 2.21 -16.20 1.60
CA MET A 1 3.41 -15.50 1.06
C MET A 1 3.05 -14.90 -0.28
N VAL A 2 3.57 -13.72 -0.62
CA VAL A 2 3.46 -13.16 -1.98
C VAL A 2 4.88 -12.91 -2.50
N ASP A 3 5.20 -13.41 -3.69
CA ASP A 3 6.55 -13.33 -4.24
C ASP A 3 6.78 -12.08 -5.11
N ARG A 4 8.00 -11.94 -5.64
CA ARG A 4 8.37 -10.79 -6.49
C ARG A 4 7.74 -10.78 -7.88
N THR A 5 7.09 -11.87 -8.27
CA THR A 5 6.43 -12.05 -9.58
C THR A 5 4.91 -11.97 -9.48
N ASN A 6 4.40 -11.44 -8.36
CA ASN A 6 2.96 -11.32 -8.10
C ASN A 6 2.23 -12.65 -7.93
N ALA A 7 2.95 -13.69 -7.52
CA ALA A 7 2.38 -14.99 -7.22
C ALA A 7 2.11 -15.12 -5.72
N VAL A 8 0.89 -15.51 -5.36
CA VAL A 8 0.47 -15.78 -3.98
C VAL A 8 0.61 -17.26 -3.71
N TYR A 9 1.19 -17.59 -2.57
CA TYR A 9 1.41 -18.95 -2.09
C TYR A 9 0.81 -19.12 -0.71
N GLU A 10 0.21 -20.28 -0.48
CA GLU A 10 -0.25 -20.71 0.83
C GLU A 10 0.85 -21.51 1.54
N ALA A 11 0.95 -21.35 2.85
CA ALA A 11 1.80 -22.16 3.70
C ALA A 11 0.93 -22.81 4.77
N THR A 12 1.05 -24.12 4.95
CA THR A 12 0.27 -24.89 5.92
C THR A 12 1.17 -25.37 7.06
N PRO A 13 0.64 -25.52 8.30
CA PRO A 13 1.40 -26.10 9.39
C PRO A 13 1.98 -27.47 9.01
N ASP A 14 3.24 -27.72 9.33
CA ASP A 14 3.93 -28.98 8.97
C ASP A 14 3.84 -30.07 10.06
N GLY A 15 3.21 -29.76 11.20
CA GLY A 15 3.08 -30.66 12.36
C GLY A 15 4.33 -30.70 13.27
N ALA A 16 5.42 -30.04 12.90
CA ALA A 16 6.67 -29.95 13.66
C ALA A 16 6.88 -28.55 14.28
N GLY A 17 5.83 -27.73 14.32
CA GLY A 17 5.90 -26.33 14.77
C GLY A 17 6.36 -25.36 13.68
N GLY A 18 6.51 -25.82 12.44
CA GLY A 18 6.83 -25.01 11.27
C GLY A 18 5.67 -24.87 10.29
N TYR A 19 5.98 -24.27 9.14
CA TYR A 19 5.06 -24.14 8.01
C TYR A 19 5.73 -24.66 6.74
N ARG A 20 4.98 -25.41 5.94
CA ARG A 20 5.38 -25.85 4.60
C ARG A 20 4.71 -24.99 3.55
N LEU A 21 5.52 -24.29 2.77
CA LEU A 21 5.06 -23.53 1.62
C LEU A 21 4.63 -24.49 0.50
N GLN A 22 3.47 -24.25 -0.11
CA GLN A 22 3.04 -24.99 -1.29
C GLN A 22 3.97 -24.72 -2.48
N ALA A 23 4.25 -25.76 -3.28
CA ALA A 23 5.18 -25.65 -4.41
C ALA A 23 4.62 -24.78 -5.55
N GLN A 24 3.30 -24.74 -5.70
CA GLN A 24 2.62 -23.97 -6.74
C GLN A 24 1.87 -22.79 -6.13
N PRO A 25 1.80 -21.65 -6.84
CA PRO A 25 1.01 -20.53 -6.37
C PRO A 25 -0.48 -20.84 -6.46
N ILE A 26 -1.24 -20.34 -5.50
CA ILE A 26 -2.70 -20.44 -5.48
C ILE A 26 -3.34 -19.43 -6.44
N VAL A 27 -2.66 -18.31 -6.72
CA VAL A 27 -3.08 -17.32 -7.71
C VAL A 27 -1.88 -16.50 -8.20
N LYS A 28 -1.96 -16.04 -9.46
CA LYS A 28 -1.06 -15.01 -10.01
C LYS A 28 -1.84 -13.72 -10.20
N LEU A 29 -1.41 -12.64 -9.55
CA LEU A 29 -2.05 -11.32 -9.58
C LEU A 29 -1.79 -10.56 -10.90
N GLY A 30 -1.06 -11.17 -11.83
CA GLY A 30 -0.66 -10.60 -13.12
C GLY A 30 0.59 -9.71 -13.02
N ALA A 31 0.89 -8.95 -14.08
CA ALA A 31 2.09 -8.12 -14.16
C ALA A 31 2.16 -7.06 -13.04
N GLY A 32 3.25 -7.03 -12.26
CA GLY A 32 3.46 -6.04 -11.21
C GLY A 32 4.45 -6.56 -10.16
N ARG A 33 4.53 -5.86 -9.04
CA ARG A 33 5.40 -6.24 -7.91
C ARG A 33 4.68 -5.93 -6.59
N PRO A 34 4.32 -6.95 -5.82
CA PRO A 34 3.65 -6.75 -4.54
C PRO A 34 4.73 -6.42 -3.50
N LEU A 35 4.42 -5.47 -2.62
CA LEU A 35 5.36 -4.99 -1.60
C LEU A 35 4.79 -5.09 -0.18
N GLY A 36 3.50 -4.79 -0.02
CA GLY A 36 2.77 -4.91 1.23
C GLY A 36 1.47 -5.67 1.01
N PHE A 37 1.02 -6.40 2.03
CA PHE A 37 -0.22 -7.16 1.96
C PHE A 37 -0.77 -7.44 3.36
N HIS A 38 -2.09 -7.35 3.49
CA HIS A 38 -2.83 -7.65 4.71
C HIS A 38 -4.18 -8.28 4.36
N PHE A 39 -4.76 -9.03 5.29
CA PHE A 39 -6.14 -9.49 5.16
C PHE A 39 -7.09 -8.37 5.62
N ASP A 40 -8.14 -8.11 4.84
CA ASP A 40 -9.24 -7.23 5.25
C ASP A 40 -10.13 -7.93 6.31
N PRO A 41 -11.04 -7.19 6.98
CA PRO A 41 -11.93 -7.78 8.00
C PRO A 41 -12.81 -8.92 7.47
N GLU A 42 -13.10 -8.95 6.17
CA GLU A 42 -13.83 -10.02 5.50
C GLU A 42 -12.95 -11.22 5.11
N GLY A 43 -11.64 -11.14 5.39
CA GLY A 43 -10.67 -12.22 5.19
C GLY A 43 -10.10 -12.30 3.76
N HIS A 44 -10.27 -11.30 2.94
CA HIS A 44 -9.67 -11.26 1.61
C HIS A 44 -8.30 -10.58 1.65
N LEU A 45 -7.40 -11.03 0.77
CA LEU A 45 -6.03 -10.54 0.75
C LEU A 45 -5.97 -9.23 -0.05
N VAL A 46 -5.64 -8.13 0.62
CA VAL A 46 -5.36 -6.85 -0.01
C VAL A 46 -3.86 -6.72 -0.24
N VAL A 47 -3.47 -6.28 -1.42
CA VAL A 47 -2.07 -6.19 -1.86
C VAL A 47 -1.78 -4.79 -2.40
N ALA A 48 -0.73 -4.16 -1.87
CA ALA A 48 -0.10 -2.99 -2.46
C ALA A 48 0.85 -3.44 -3.58
N ASP A 49 0.41 -3.21 -4.82
CA ASP A 49 1.16 -3.49 -6.04
C ASP A 49 1.81 -2.21 -6.55
N SER A 50 3.14 -2.24 -6.68
CA SER A 50 3.93 -1.07 -7.04
C SER A 50 3.68 -0.53 -8.45
N LEU A 51 2.91 -1.23 -9.28
CA LEU A 51 2.52 -0.80 -10.63
C LEU A 51 1.04 -0.43 -10.71
N LYS A 52 0.17 -1.20 -10.06
CA LYS A 52 -1.28 -1.13 -10.23
C LYS A 52 -2.00 -0.30 -9.16
N GLY A 53 -1.43 -0.15 -7.96
CA GLY A 53 -2.13 0.41 -6.80
C GLY A 53 -2.58 -0.70 -5.84
N LEU A 54 -3.84 -0.66 -5.38
CA LEU A 54 -4.36 -1.69 -4.48
C LEU A 54 -5.14 -2.75 -5.23
N LEU A 55 -4.80 -4.02 -4.99
CA LEU A 55 -5.55 -5.18 -5.44
C LEU A 55 -6.19 -5.88 -4.24
N ARG A 56 -7.32 -6.55 -4.48
CA ARG A 56 -7.96 -7.46 -3.54
C ARG A 56 -8.10 -8.82 -4.20
N TYR A 57 -7.70 -9.88 -3.50
CA TYR A 57 -7.89 -11.25 -3.92
C TYR A 57 -8.86 -11.95 -2.96
N SER A 58 -9.96 -12.47 -3.50
CA SER A 58 -11.01 -13.10 -2.72
C SER A 58 -10.58 -14.46 -2.16
N TYR A 59 -9.81 -14.44 -1.06
CA TYR A 59 -9.10 -15.63 -0.56
C TYR A 59 -10.03 -16.69 0.05
N TYR A 60 -10.88 -16.30 1.00
CA TYR A 60 -11.81 -17.21 1.70
C TYR A 60 -13.19 -17.31 1.04
N ASP A 61 -13.38 -16.72 -0.15
CA ASP A 61 -14.63 -16.85 -0.87
C ASP A 61 -14.72 -18.25 -1.51
N ALA A 62 -15.70 -19.03 -1.06
CA ALA A 62 -15.94 -20.39 -1.54
C ALA A 62 -16.59 -20.43 -2.94
N GLN A 63 -17.18 -19.33 -3.40
CA GLN A 63 -17.90 -19.24 -4.67
C GLN A 63 -17.02 -18.72 -5.81
N SER A 64 -16.20 -17.69 -5.57
CA SER A 64 -15.24 -17.21 -6.58
C SER A 64 -13.93 -16.65 -6.00
N LYS A 65 -12.82 -17.08 -6.58
CA LYS A 65 -11.46 -16.60 -6.26
C LYS A 65 -11.05 -15.51 -7.24
N ASP A 66 -11.67 -14.34 -7.12
CA ASP A 66 -11.46 -13.23 -8.04
C ASP A 66 -10.38 -12.25 -7.58
N ILE A 67 -9.76 -11.55 -8.55
CA ILE A 67 -8.85 -10.42 -8.32
C ILE A 67 -9.58 -9.14 -8.73
N THR A 68 -9.70 -8.20 -7.81
CA THR A 68 -10.32 -6.89 -8.04
C THR A 68 -9.28 -5.77 -7.87
N LEU A 69 -9.26 -4.82 -8.80
CA LEU A 69 -8.53 -3.56 -8.62
C LEU A 69 -9.36 -2.64 -7.73
N LEU A 70 -8.88 -2.34 -6.53
CA LEU A 70 -9.54 -1.42 -5.60
C LEU A 70 -9.30 0.04 -6.00
N THR A 71 -8.05 0.38 -6.29
CA THR A 71 -7.68 1.73 -6.74
C THR A 71 -6.37 1.74 -7.50
N SER A 72 -6.28 2.62 -8.50
CA SER A 72 -5.04 2.96 -9.23
C SER A 72 -4.80 4.47 -9.33
N HIS A 73 -5.76 5.28 -8.89
CA HIS A 73 -5.77 6.73 -9.02
C HIS A 73 -6.39 7.37 -7.78
N VAL A 74 -5.98 8.59 -7.49
CA VAL A 74 -6.61 9.45 -6.51
C VAL A 74 -7.97 9.91 -7.06
N SER A 75 -9.02 9.83 -6.26
CA SER A 75 -10.37 10.27 -6.65
C SER A 75 -10.39 11.75 -7.02
N ALA A 76 -11.27 12.12 -7.96
CA ALA A 76 -11.46 13.52 -8.36
C ALA A 76 -11.95 14.41 -7.21
N SER A 77 -12.60 13.82 -6.20
CA SER A 77 -13.05 14.47 -4.96
C SER A 77 -11.91 14.75 -3.96
N SER A 78 -10.72 14.17 -4.16
CA SER A 78 -9.57 14.44 -3.29
C SER A 78 -9.13 15.90 -3.45
N PRO A 79 -8.99 16.67 -2.34
CA PRO A 79 -8.51 18.06 -2.41
C PRO A 79 -7.05 18.15 -2.84
N VAL A 80 -6.30 17.04 -2.75
CA VAL A 80 -4.88 16.96 -3.07
C VAL A 80 -4.67 15.94 -4.19
N ASP A 81 -3.97 16.37 -5.23
CA ASP A 81 -3.63 15.60 -6.44
C ASP A 81 -4.82 14.85 -7.08
N PRO A 82 -5.98 15.49 -7.32
CA PRO A 82 -7.17 14.84 -7.87
C PRO A 82 -6.87 14.18 -9.23
N GLY A 83 -7.33 12.96 -9.43
CA GLY A 83 -7.14 12.19 -10.65
C GLY A 83 -5.70 11.70 -10.89
N SER A 84 -4.75 12.02 -10.01
CA SER A 84 -3.36 11.60 -10.18
C SER A 84 -3.19 10.09 -10.04
N ARG A 85 -2.25 9.53 -10.80
CA ARG A 85 -1.94 8.09 -10.76
C ARG A 85 -1.26 7.70 -9.45
N ILE A 86 -1.56 6.51 -8.94
CA ILE A 86 -0.79 5.83 -7.90
C ILE A 86 0.33 5.05 -8.60
N THR A 87 1.56 5.52 -8.45
CA THR A 87 2.72 5.08 -9.25
C THR A 87 3.57 4.02 -8.58
N TYR A 88 3.52 3.93 -7.25
CA TYR A 88 4.40 3.08 -6.48
C TYR A 88 3.79 2.75 -5.11
N ALA A 89 2.66 2.02 -5.11
CA ALA A 89 2.09 1.54 -3.86
C ALA A 89 3.07 0.56 -3.18
N ASN A 90 3.34 0.74 -1.90
CA ASN A 90 4.36 -0.03 -1.20
C ASN A 90 3.79 -0.80 -0.01
N ASP A 91 3.36 -0.10 1.03
CA ASP A 91 2.84 -0.75 2.23
C ASP A 91 1.42 -0.28 2.53
N LEU A 92 0.66 -1.09 3.27
CA LEU A 92 -0.69 -0.76 3.69
C LEU A 92 -1.00 -1.23 5.10
N ALA A 93 -1.94 -0.56 5.75
CA ALA A 93 -2.56 -0.98 6.99
C ALA A 93 -4.08 -0.84 6.84
N ILE A 94 -4.81 -1.80 7.40
CA ILE A 94 -6.28 -1.87 7.29
C ILE A 94 -6.85 -1.74 8.69
N THR A 95 -7.75 -0.79 8.88
CA THR A 95 -8.48 -0.63 10.14
C THR A 95 -9.61 -1.64 10.25
N SER A 96 -10.14 -1.78 11.47
CA SER A 96 -11.24 -2.67 11.82
C SER A 96 -12.53 -2.43 11.03
N ASP A 97 -12.73 -1.20 10.51
CA ASP A 97 -13.84 -0.82 9.62
C ASP A 97 -13.57 -1.05 8.13
N GLY A 98 -12.40 -1.62 7.78
CA GLY A 98 -11.99 -1.89 6.40
C GLY A 98 -11.35 -0.71 5.68
N THR A 99 -11.23 0.48 6.30
CA THR A 99 -10.50 1.61 5.70
C THR A 99 -9.02 1.24 5.51
N ILE A 100 -8.48 1.51 4.31
CA ILE A 100 -7.10 1.15 3.97
C ILE A 100 -6.24 2.41 3.92
N TYR A 101 -5.23 2.48 4.78
CA TYR A 101 -4.18 3.48 4.72
C TYR A 101 -2.97 2.88 4.02
N PHE A 102 -2.42 3.56 3.01
CA PHE A 102 -1.31 3.01 2.25
C PHE A 102 -0.36 4.10 1.74
N THR A 103 0.87 3.70 1.45
CA THR A 103 1.90 4.60 0.95
C THR A 103 2.05 4.50 -0.57
N SER A 104 2.34 5.63 -1.20
CA SER A 104 2.91 5.70 -2.55
C SER A 104 4.31 6.28 -2.43
N CYS A 105 5.36 5.49 -2.69
CA CYS A 105 6.75 5.87 -2.40
C CYS A 105 7.21 7.15 -3.11
N SER A 106 7.03 7.20 -4.43
CA SER A 106 7.50 8.25 -5.32
C SER A 106 6.65 8.25 -6.60
N ASP A 107 6.93 9.17 -7.52
CA ASP A 107 6.36 9.22 -8.87
C ASP A 107 7.19 8.43 -9.91
N VAL A 108 8.27 7.75 -9.50
CA VAL A 108 9.09 6.91 -10.38
C VAL A 108 8.49 5.50 -10.50
N VAL A 109 7.97 5.16 -11.66
CA VAL A 109 7.33 3.85 -11.91
C VAL A 109 8.39 2.74 -12.08
N PRO A 110 8.30 1.63 -11.32
CA PRO A 110 9.11 0.44 -11.56
C PRO A 110 8.95 -0.09 -12.99
N GLN A 111 10.05 -0.45 -13.65
CA GLN A 111 10.03 -1.07 -14.98
C GLN A 111 10.50 -2.52 -14.89
N LEU A 112 10.05 -3.32 -15.85
CA LEU A 112 10.52 -4.68 -16.05
C LEU A 112 12.04 -4.69 -16.30
N ASN A 113 12.76 -5.58 -15.61
CA ASN A 113 14.18 -5.81 -15.87
C ASN A 113 14.40 -7.02 -16.79
N GLN A 114 15.67 -7.29 -17.09
CA GLN A 114 16.08 -8.40 -17.95
C GLN A 114 15.71 -9.79 -17.38
N GLN A 115 15.46 -9.87 -16.07
CA GLN A 115 15.04 -11.09 -15.37
C GLN A 115 13.51 -11.26 -15.34
N GLY A 116 12.75 -10.34 -15.95
CA GLY A 116 11.30 -10.48 -16.12
C GLY A 116 10.46 -10.07 -14.91
N TYR A 117 11.00 -9.27 -13.98
CA TYR A 117 10.22 -8.70 -12.86
C TYR A 117 10.36 -7.17 -12.78
N TYR A 118 9.38 -6.51 -12.14
CA TYR A 118 9.38 -5.06 -11.97
C TYR A 118 10.40 -4.65 -10.90
N ASP A 119 11.41 -3.90 -11.32
CA ASP A 119 12.56 -3.55 -10.49
C ASP A 119 12.27 -2.31 -9.63
N THR A 120 11.86 -2.60 -8.40
CA THR A 120 11.57 -1.59 -7.37
C THR A 120 12.83 -0.94 -6.82
N TYR A 121 13.97 -1.65 -6.80
CA TYR A 121 15.23 -1.10 -6.33
C TYR A 121 15.76 -0.01 -7.26
N ARG A 122 15.75 -0.26 -8.58
CA ARG A 122 16.15 0.75 -9.57
C ARG A 122 15.23 1.97 -9.52
N ALA A 123 13.92 1.77 -9.36
CA ALA A 123 12.97 2.88 -9.21
C ALA A 123 13.21 3.70 -7.92
N TRP A 124 13.51 3.04 -6.80
CA TRP A 124 13.91 3.72 -5.57
C TRP A 124 15.19 4.53 -5.77
N PHE A 125 16.23 3.92 -6.35
CA PHE A 125 17.50 4.61 -6.58
C PHE A 125 17.33 5.85 -7.46
N LEU A 126 16.53 5.78 -8.52
CA LEU A 126 16.22 6.94 -9.36
C LEU A 126 15.43 8.02 -8.61
N SER A 127 14.45 7.63 -7.79
CA SER A 127 13.71 8.54 -6.90
C SER A 127 14.64 9.27 -5.94
N MET A 128 15.55 8.54 -5.30
CA MET A 128 16.56 9.09 -4.40
C MET A 128 17.48 10.08 -5.12
N MET A 129 17.95 9.74 -6.33
CA MET A 129 18.79 10.62 -7.15
C MET A 129 18.07 11.88 -7.63
N GLN A 130 16.76 11.82 -7.89
CA GLN A 130 15.96 13.00 -8.17
C GLN A 130 15.87 13.93 -6.96
N GLY A 131 15.96 13.39 -5.75
CA GLY A 131 15.98 14.17 -4.51
C GLY A 131 14.70 14.98 -4.29
N GLN A 132 13.55 14.47 -4.74
CA GLN A 132 12.27 15.17 -4.64
C GLN A 132 11.31 14.48 -3.65
N PRO A 133 10.56 15.24 -2.84
CA PRO A 133 9.63 14.70 -1.85
C PRO A 133 8.29 14.29 -2.49
N LYS A 134 8.29 13.24 -3.31
CA LYS A 134 7.12 12.80 -4.10
C LYS A 134 6.27 11.73 -3.41
N GLY A 135 6.70 11.25 -2.25
CA GLY A 135 5.98 10.26 -1.47
C GLY A 135 4.67 10.80 -0.89
N ARG A 136 3.69 9.91 -0.77
CA ARG A 136 2.32 10.20 -0.31
C ARG A 136 1.82 9.12 0.65
N LEU A 137 1.00 9.54 1.62
CA LEU A 137 0.11 8.71 2.41
C LEU A 137 -1.31 8.89 1.86
N LEU A 138 -1.98 7.79 1.57
CA LEU A 138 -3.32 7.76 0.99
C LEU A 138 -4.28 6.97 1.88
N ARG A 139 -5.57 7.28 1.76
CA ARG A 139 -6.68 6.54 2.37
C ARG A 139 -7.62 6.06 1.28
N TYR A 140 -7.93 4.78 1.26
CA TYR A 140 -9.01 4.20 0.48
C TYR A 140 -10.17 3.84 1.40
N ASP A 141 -11.36 4.34 1.08
CA ASP A 141 -12.60 4.00 1.77
C ASP A 141 -13.37 2.94 0.96
N PRO A 142 -13.60 1.73 1.50
CA PRO A 142 -14.27 0.66 0.77
C PRO A 142 -15.76 0.94 0.49
N ASN A 143 -16.41 1.81 1.27
CA ASN A 143 -17.83 2.13 1.11
C ASN A 143 -18.06 3.06 -0.08
N THR A 144 -17.24 4.10 -0.17
CA THR A 144 -17.32 5.10 -1.25
C THR A 144 -16.47 4.70 -2.46
N LYS A 145 -15.54 3.75 -2.28
CA LYS A 145 -14.50 3.36 -3.24
C LYS A 145 -13.60 4.53 -3.64
N GLU A 146 -13.50 5.54 -2.78
CA GLU A 146 -12.69 6.70 -3.03
C GLU A 146 -11.30 6.57 -2.44
N THR A 147 -10.31 7.12 -3.15
CA THR A 147 -8.94 7.26 -2.65
C THR A 147 -8.58 8.73 -2.50
N HIS A 148 -8.26 9.17 -1.28
CA HIS A 148 -7.80 10.53 -1.00
C HIS A 148 -6.35 10.54 -0.56
N VAL A 149 -5.62 11.60 -0.92
CA VAL A 149 -4.28 11.84 -0.40
C VAL A 149 -4.40 12.54 0.95
N LEU A 150 -3.97 11.88 2.02
CA LEU A 150 -3.98 12.45 3.37
C LEU A 150 -2.77 13.34 3.61
N ALA A 151 -1.60 12.87 3.19
CA ALA A 151 -0.38 13.65 3.31
C ALA A 151 0.55 13.37 2.13
N LYS A 152 1.37 14.36 1.79
CA LYS A 152 2.38 14.27 0.74
C LYS A 152 3.60 15.09 1.12
N GLY A 153 4.67 14.93 0.34
CA GLY A 153 5.91 15.65 0.59
C GLY A 153 6.93 14.82 1.35
N PHE A 154 6.85 13.49 1.24
CA PHE A 154 7.84 12.58 1.82
C PHE A 154 8.91 12.21 0.80
N TYR A 155 10.15 12.09 1.27
CA TYR A 155 11.22 11.47 0.51
C TYR A 155 11.15 9.94 0.69
N TYR A 156 10.47 9.29 -0.26
CA TYR A 156 10.24 7.85 -0.27
C TYR A 156 9.40 7.35 0.94
N ALA A 157 8.08 7.57 0.84
CA ALA A 157 7.10 7.06 1.81
C ALA A 157 7.02 5.52 1.73
N ASN A 158 7.63 4.83 2.69
CA ASN A 158 7.89 3.40 2.60
C ASN A 158 6.79 2.58 3.31
N GLY A 159 6.91 2.42 4.62
CA GLY A 159 6.01 1.59 5.43
C GLY A 159 4.94 2.38 6.17
N VAL A 160 3.82 1.73 6.50
CA VAL A 160 2.77 2.28 7.36
C VAL A 160 2.28 1.23 8.36
N ALA A 161 2.04 1.64 9.60
CA ALA A 161 1.46 0.78 10.63
C ALA A 161 0.47 1.53 11.52
N LEU A 162 -0.64 0.88 11.87
CA LEU A 162 -1.64 1.42 12.79
C LEU A 162 -1.22 1.23 14.25
N SER A 163 -1.64 2.15 15.11
CA SER A 163 -1.67 1.89 16.55
C SER A 163 -2.72 0.83 16.89
N ALA A 164 -2.55 0.13 18.00
CA ALA A 164 -3.46 -0.95 18.42
C ALA A 164 -4.92 -0.50 18.59
N ASP A 165 -5.15 0.77 18.93
CA ASP A 165 -6.47 1.38 19.10
C ASP A 165 -6.94 2.20 17.88
N GLU A 166 -6.16 2.17 16.79
CA GLU A 166 -6.40 2.88 15.54
C GLU A 166 -6.59 4.39 15.72
N SER A 167 -6.04 4.96 16.79
CA SER A 167 -6.08 6.41 17.04
C SER A 167 -5.05 7.18 16.19
N PHE A 168 -3.97 6.52 15.78
CA PHE A 168 -2.96 7.06 14.88
C PHE A 168 -2.33 5.97 14.02
N LEU A 169 -1.58 6.38 13.01
CA LEU A 169 -0.64 5.54 12.29
C LEU A 169 0.77 6.12 12.35
N VAL A 170 1.76 5.29 12.07
CA VAL A 170 3.14 5.71 11.82
C VAL A 170 3.50 5.47 10.36
N LEU A 171 4.26 6.39 9.76
CA LEU A 171 4.79 6.28 8.41
C LEU A 171 6.32 6.36 8.43
N ALA A 172 6.98 5.42 7.77
CA ALA A 172 8.44 5.43 7.60
C ALA A 172 8.85 6.19 6.33
N GLU A 173 9.68 7.22 6.47
CA GLU A 173 10.28 8.00 5.38
C GLU A 173 11.75 7.59 5.21
N THR A 174 12.03 6.75 4.21
CA THR A 174 13.33 6.08 4.07
C THR A 174 14.47 7.06 3.83
N ASP A 175 14.34 7.92 2.83
CA ASP A 175 15.46 8.73 2.34
C ASP A 175 15.81 9.88 3.32
N ARG A 176 15.00 10.10 4.35
CA ARG A 176 15.27 11.04 5.46
C ARG A 176 15.50 10.37 6.80
N ILE A 177 15.38 9.04 6.90
CA ILE A 177 15.57 8.27 8.13
C ILE A 177 14.64 8.80 9.25
N ARG A 178 13.35 8.95 8.93
CA ARG A 178 12.34 9.48 9.87
C ARG A 178 11.12 8.59 9.95
N VAL A 179 10.46 8.65 11.10
CA VAL A 179 9.13 8.09 11.30
C VAL A 179 8.19 9.22 11.69
N HIS A 180 7.06 9.30 11.00
CA HIS A 180 6.04 10.32 11.21
C HIS A 180 4.84 9.71 11.91
N LYS A 181 4.30 10.40 12.92
CA LYS A 181 3.04 10.02 13.56
C LYS A 181 1.91 10.82 12.93
N VAL A 182 0.86 10.15 12.46
CA VAL A 182 -0.33 10.79 11.86
C VAL A 182 -1.56 10.38 12.65
N TRP A 183 -2.22 11.35 13.28
CA TRP A 183 -3.43 11.09 14.06
C TRP A 183 -4.63 10.85 13.15
N LEU A 184 -5.40 9.81 13.46
CA LEU A 184 -6.62 9.42 12.74
C LEU A 184 -7.89 9.86 13.49
N LYS A 185 -7.81 9.96 14.82
CA LYS A 185 -8.92 10.35 15.71
C LYS A 185 -8.59 11.60 16.53
N GLY A 186 -9.62 12.29 17.01
CA GLY A 186 -9.51 13.45 17.91
C GLY A 186 -9.24 14.78 17.21
N SER A 187 -9.02 15.85 17.98
CA SER A 187 -8.84 17.23 17.47
C SER A 187 -7.54 17.47 16.69
N LYS A 188 -6.69 16.45 16.61
CA LYS A 188 -5.49 16.42 15.78
C LYS A 188 -5.67 15.52 14.56
N SER A 189 -6.86 14.94 14.36
CA SER A 189 -7.12 14.10 13.19
C SER A 189 -7.01 14.91 11.91
N TRP A 190 -6.63 14.25 10.83
CA TRP A 190 -6.53 14.91 9.53
C TRP A 190 -7.84 15.59 9.09
N ASP A 191 -9.00 14.99 9.36
CA ASP A 191 -10.30 15.60 9.06
C ASP A 191 -10.50 16.95 9.78
N SER A 192 -9.88 17.11 10.96
CA SER A 192 -9.90 18.36 11.74
C SER A 192 -8.80 19.36 11.36
N LEU A 193 -7.78 18.93 10.60
CA LEU A 193 -6.56 19.70 10.32
C LEU A 193 -6.42 20.11 8.84
N GLN A 194 -7.50 20.30 8.08
CA GLN A 194 -7.46 20.73 6.65
C GLN A 194 -6.41 21.84 6.38
N LEU A 195 -5.19 21.45 6.08
CA LEU A 195 -4.06 22.34 5.84
C LEU A 195 -3.23 21.70 4.74
N GLY A 196 -3.50 22.14 3.52
CA GLY A 196 -2.68 21.88 2.36
C GLY A 196 -1.24 22.26 2.66
N GLY A 197 -0.37 21.24 2.65
CA GLY A 197 1.04 21.44 2.36
C GLY A 197 1.97 21.64 3.56
N ARG A 198 1.90 20.77 4.57
CA ARG A 198 3.07 20.17 5.25
C ARG A 198 2.62 19.43 6.50
N ILE A 199 3.17 18.25 6.72
CA ILE A 199 3.20 17.65 8.05
C ILE A 199 4.06 18.57 8.92
N ILE A 200 3.42 19.27 9.84
CA ILE A 200 4.11 19.89 10.96
C ILE A 200 4.28 18.77 11.99
N THR A 201 5.49 18.20 12.03
CA THR A 201 5.97 17.45 13.20
C THR A 201 6.11 18.37 14.40
#